data_AF-A0A6A5WCK4-F1
#
_entry.id   AF-A0A6A5WCK4-F1
#
_cell.length_a   1.000
_cell.length_b   1.000
_cell.length_c   1.000
_cell.angle_alpha   90.00
_cell.angle_beta   90.00
_cell.angle_gamma   90.00
#
_symmetry.space_group_name_H-M   'P 1'
#
loop_
_entity.id
_entity.type
_entity.pdbx_description
1 polymer ?
#
loop_
_entity_poly.entity_id
_entity_poly.type
_entity_poly.pdbx_seq_one_letter_code
_entity_poly.pdbx_strand_id
1 'polypeptide(L)'
;MGSTLTGFRSSYSLRKLWWTLKEKAKTKVDSVGEPAQQARENNWPDTPPPPYATLFSQDRSEDPPFNAIAPSPLLASMRKGKAYREGLFLWYLIEIIAVTFSVDFPRLKVAITKSCPALIKDLGTGSCSILNENHQAGLEELCALVRDLEEKLRDCRWPSVRQQDKNLVVNVVLEPARKWKLDGEYVLEVFGRYKTSEVNGVRKAETLVDYWMPPHSVIQQRSKSSMLDMGDTLTSHAVLIASLKLEERVERELENAMATFQKHKGLEKFKNSQELQSASVVLGKPCCWPLSSNYVRLFGVLRFKADACNSEASSRNT
;
A
#
# COMPACT_ATOMS: atom_id res chain seq x y z
N MET A 1 15.09 48.70 -18.31
CA MET A 1 15.77 48.45 -19.59
C MET A 1 17.04 47.68 -19.31
N GLY A 2 17.30 46.58 -20.03
CA GLY A 2 18.62 45.92 -20.05
C GLY A 2 18.69 44.56 -19.37
N SER A 3 18.15 43.53 -20.05
CA SER A 3 18.42 42.12 -19.78
C SER A 3 19.90 41.77 -19.96
N THR A 4 20.40 40.78 -19.21
CA THR A 4 21.51 39.94 -19.71
C THR A 4 21.33 38.50 -19.25
N LEU A 5 21.09 37.65 -20.25
CA LEU A 5 21.06 36.19 -20.19
C LEU A 5 22.47 35.64 -19.98
N THR A 6 22.64 34.73 -19.03
CA THR A 6 23.71 33.73 -19.11
C THR A 6 23.09 32.35 -18.94
N GLY A 7 23.03 31.62 -20.05
CA GLY A 7 22.57 30.25 -20.11
C GLY A 7 23.58 29.29 -19.48
N PHE A 8 23.07 28.33 -18.72
CA PHE A 8 23.82 27.13 -18.36
C PHE A 8 23.15 25.92 -19.01
N ARG A 9 23.77 25.43 -20.07
CA ARG A 9 23.63 24.06 -20.54
C ARG A 9 24.43 23.17 -19.59
N SER A 10 23.80 22.17 -19.00
CA SER A 10 24.51 20.93 -18.66
C SER A 10 23.53 19.77 -18.59
N SER A 11 23.43 19.08 -19.72
CA SER A 11 22.79 17.78 -19.85
C SER A 11 23.63 16.71 -19.17
N TYR A 12 23.16 16.12 -18.07
CA TYR A 12 23.61 14.80 -17.64
C TYR A 12 22.43 13.85 -17.59
N SER A 13 22.38 13.00 -18.62
CA SER A 13 21.41 11.93 -18.81
C SER A 13 21.66 10.82 -17.80
N LEU A 14 20.89 10.80 -16.73
CA LEU A 14 20.86 9.72 -15.72
C LEU A 14 20.17 8.44 -16.23
N ARG A 15 19.81 8.36 -17.52
CA ARG A 15 19.29 7.12 -18.15
C ARG A 15 20.38 6.13 -18.56
N LYS A 16 21.67 6.48 -18.48
CA LYS A 16 22.79 5.60 -18.86
C LYS A 16 23.36 4.73 -17.73
N LEU A 17 22.93 4.90 -16.47
CA LEU A 17 23.49 4.13 -15.34
C LEU A 17 22.78 2.81 -15.01
N TRP A 18 21.62 2.54 -15.62
CA TRP A 18 20.84 1.32 -15.36
C TRP A 18 21.13 0.16 -16.31
N TRP A 19 21.84 0.40 -17.41
CA TRP A 19 22.19 -0.65 -18.38
C TRP A 19 23.48 -1.40 -18.04
N THR A 20 24.43 -0.77 -17.32
CA THR A 20 25.75 -1.35 -17.03
C THR A 20 25.79 -2.37 -15.89
N LEU A 21 24.68 -2.59 -15.16
CA LEU A 21 24.57 -3.65 -14.15
C LEU A 21 23.91 -4.93 -14.68
N LYS A 22 23.28 -4.90 -15.86
CA LYS A 22 22.64 -6.08 -16.46
C LYS A 22 23.59 -6.94 -17.29
N GLU A 23 24.75 -6.41 -17.68
CA GLU A 23 25.77 -7.15 -18.46
C GLU A 23 26.87 -7.81 -17.63
N LYS A 24 27.06 -7.43 -16.35
CA LYS A 24 28.05 -8.09 -15.47
C LYS A 24 27.55 -9.38 -14.81
N ALA A 25 26.30 -9.77 -15.04
CA ALA A 25 25.73 -11.03 -14.54
C ALA A 25 25.58 -12.11 -15.64
N LYS A 26 26.11 -11.88 -16.85
CA LYS A 26 25.94 -12.81 -17.99
C LYS A 26 27.23 -13.31 -18.65
N THR A 27 28.37 -13.16 -17.99
CA THR A 27 29.67 -13.66 -18.48
C THR A 27 30.49 -14.27 -17.35
N LYS A 28 30.04 -15.43 -16.83
CA LYS A 28 30.91 -16.36 -16.12
C LYS A 28 30.30 -17.76 -16.01
N VAL A 29 29.89 -18.32 -17.14
CA VAL A 29 29.68 -19.77 -17.29
C VAL A 29 30.22 -20.10 -18.67
N ASP A 30 31.52 -20.32 -18.75
CA ASP A 30 32.16 -21.22 -19.71
C ASP A 30 33.65 -21.33 -19.37
N SER A 31 34.15 -22.57 -19.41
CA SER A 31 35.51 -23.03 -19.11
C SER A 31 35.89 -23.17 -17.64
N VAL A 32 35.74 -24.38 -17.10
CA VAL A 32 36.86 -25.17 -16.56
C VAL A 32 36.50 -26.64 -16.77
N GLY A 33 37.34 -27.36 -17.52
CA GLY A 33 37.18 -28.77 -17.81
C GLY A 33 37.46 -29.68 -16.62
N GLU A 34 36.87 -30.87 -16.71
CA GLU A 34 37.29 -32.14 -16.09
C GLU A 34 38.80 -32.42 -16.31
N PRO A 35 39.46 -33.35 -15.57
CA PRO A 35 38.88 -34.54 -14.92
C PRO A 35 39.42 -34.90 -13.52
N ALA A 36 38.61 -35.62 -12.74
CA ALA A 36 39.09 -36.52 -11.69
C ALA A 36 38.07 -37.63 -11.42
N GLN A 37 38.12 -38.67 -12.25
CA GLN A 37 37.67 -40.01 -11.88
C GLN A 37 38.59 -40.53 -10.77
N GLN A 38 38.05 -40.77 -9.57
CA GLN A 38 38.48 -41.90 -8.74
C GLN A 38 37.48 -42.20 -7.62
N ALA A 39 36.88 -43.38 -7.75
CA ALA A 39 36.54 -44.32 -6.69
C ALA A 39 35.70 -43.82 -5.50
N ARG A 40 34.39 -44.10 -5.57
CA ARG A 40 33.71 -44.83 -4.49
C ARG A 40 32.45 -45.52 -5.03
N GLU A 41 32.58 -46.81 -5.27
CA GLU A 41 31.46 -47.76 -5.27
C GLU A 41 30.80 -47.68 -3.91
N ASN A 42 29.73 -46.90 -3.80
CA ASN A 42 28.77 -47.03 -2.72
C ASN A 42 27.65 -47.91 -3.27
N ASN A 43 27.62 -49.14 -2.78
CA ASN A 43 26.50 -50.08 -2.92
C ASN A 43 25.21 -49.39 -2.45
N TRP A 44 24.41 -48.92 -3.40
CA TRP A 44 23.03 -48.55 -3.14
C TRP A 44 22.25 -49.86 -3.00
N PRO A 45 21.49 -50.08 -1.92
CA PRO A 45 20.61 -51.23 -1.84
C PRO A 45 19.55 -51.15 -2.95
N ASP A 46 19.43 -52.24 -3.72
CA ASP A 46 18.38 -52.51 -4.73
C ASP A 46 17.00 -52.69 -4.06
N THR A 47 16.61 -51.77 -3.20
CA THR A 47 15.25 -51.68 -2.69
C THR A 47 14.46 -50.77 -3.63
N PRO A 48 13.43 -51.29 -4.33
CA PRO A 48 12.53 -50.43 -5.09
C PRO A 48 11.91 -49.39 -4.14
N PRO A 49 11.65 -48.15 -4.60
CA PRO A 49 10.91 -47.20 -3.79
C PRO A 49 9.58 -47.83 -3.36
N PRO A 50 9.10 -47.58 -2.12
CA PRO A 50 7.83 -48.13 -1.66
C PRO A 50 6.73 -47.75 -2.67
N PRO A 51 5.80 -48.67 -2.98
CA PRO A 51 4.74 -48.38 -3.91
C PRO A 51 3.94 -47.18 -3.41
N TYR A 52 3.86 -46.14 -4.24
CA TYR A 52 2.96 -45.03 -3.99
C TYR A 52 1.55 -45.60 -3.88
N ALA A 53 0.97 -45.56 -2.69
CA ALA A 53 -0.42 -45.89 -2.51
C ALA A 53 -1.23 -44.95 -3.41
N THR A 54 -1.82 -45.52 -4.46
CA THR A 54 -2.90 -44.90 -5.23
C THR A 54 -4.09 -44.70 -4.30
N LEU A 55 -4.08 -43.59 -3.56
CA LEU A 55 -5.24 -43.08 -2.85
C LEU A 55 -6.17 -42.40 -3.86
N PHE A 56 -6.73 -43.20 -4.77
CA PHE A 56 -8.01 -42.91 -5.37
C PHE A 56 -9.04 -43.70 -4.58
N SER A 57 -9.47 -43.16 -3.44
CA SER A 57 -10.73 -43.55 -2.83
C SER A 57 -11.74 -42.47 -3.14
N GLN A 58 -12.61 -42.84 -4.06
CA GLN A 58 -13.80 -42.14 -4.48
C GLN A 58 -14.76 -42.01 -3.28
N ASP A 59 -15.29 -40.81 -3.10
CA ASP A 59 -16.68 -40.53 -2.73
C ASP A 59 -17.19 -40.91 -1.31
N ARG A 60 -17.14 -39.91 -0.42
CA ARG A 60 -18.31 -39.29 0.23
C ARG A 60 -17.83 -38.28 1.27
N SER A 61 -17.35 -37.14 0.77
CA SER A 61 -17.35 -35.91 1.56
C SER A 61 -18.75 -35.35 1.47
N GLU A 62 -19.63 -35.76 2.38
CA GLU A 62 -20.67 -34.84 2.83
C GLU A 62 -19.92 -33.74 3.58
N ASP A 63 -19.35 -32.80 2.82
CA ASP A 63 -19.00 -31.50 3.37
C ASP A 63 -20.30 -30.98 3.99
N PRO A 64 -20.29 -30.59 5.28
CA PRO A 64 -21.45 -29.96 5.88
C PRO A 64 -21.89 -28.84 4.94
N PRO A 65 -23.19 -28.70 4.65
CA PRO A 65 -23.67 -27.68 3.73
C PRO A 65 -23.02 -26.38 4.16
N PHE A 66 -22.29 -25.74 3.23
CA PHE A 66 -21.72 -24.42 3.40
C PHE A 66 -22.84 -23.52 3.93
N ASN A 67 -22.98 -23.44 5.25
CA ASN A 67 -23.79 -22.47 5.93
C ASN A 67 -23.31 -21.16 5.34
N ALA A 68 -24.21 -20.45 4.66
CA ALA A 68 -23.90 -19.31 3.83
C ALA A 68 -23.04 -18.31 4.62
N ILE A 69 -21.71 -18.47 4.55
CA ILE A 69 -20.77 -17.53 5.11
C ILE A 69 -21.02 -16.28 4.30
N ALA A 70 -21.59 -15.27 4.94
CA ALA A 70 -21.86 -14.00 4.30
C ALA A 70 -20.60 -13.59 3.51
N PRO A 71 -20.72 -13.30 2.21
CA PRO A 71 -19.56 -13.02 1.39
C PRO A 71 -18.80 -11.86 2.01
N SER A 72 -17.47 -11.97 2.07
CA SER A 72 -16.65 -10.95 2.71
C SER A 72 -17.00 -9.56 2.14
N PRO A 73 -17.13 -8.50 2.97
CA PRO A 73 -17.52 -7.18 2.50
C PRO A 73 -16.61 -6.67 1.38
N LEU A 74 -15.31 -7.00 1.44
CA LEU A 74 -14.35 -6.67 0.40
C LEU A 74 -14.62 -7.43 -0.90
N LEU A 75 -14.91 -8.73 -0.84
CA LEU A 75 -15.27 -9.51 -2.03
C LEU A 75 -16.63 -9.10 -2.61
N ALA A 76 -17.58 -8.69 -1.78
CA ALA A 76 -18.87 -8.16 -2.22
C ALA A 76 -18.69 -6.82 -2.97
N SER A 77 -17.82 -5.94 -2.48
CA SER A 77 -17.52 -4.66 -3.14
C SER A 77 -16.80 -4.86 -4.49
N MET A 78 -16.02 -5.93 -4.62
CA MET A 78 -15.33 -6.30 -5.86
C MET A 78 -16.23 -6.65 -7.02
N ARG A 79 -17.44 -7.16 -6.74
CA ARG A 79 -18.45 -7.48 -7.76
C ARG A 79 -19.12 -6.23 -8.33
N LYS A 80 -18.95 -5.07 -7.68
CA LYS A 80 -19.47 -3.79 -8.17
C LYS A 80 -18.57 -3.21 -9.26
N GLY A 81 -19.10 -2.25 -10.01
CA GLY A 81 -18.41 -1.64 -11.14
C GLY A 81 -17.12 -0.92 -10.76
N LYS A 82 -16.21 -0.74 -11.74
CA LYS A 82 -14.89 -0.10 -11.54
C LYS A 82 -14.97 1.27 -10.86
N ALA A 83 -15.91 2.13 -11.29
CA ALA A 83 -16.10 3.45 -10.72
C ALA A 83 -16.44 3.41 -9.22
N TYR A 84 -17.22 2.41 -8.78
CA TYR A 84 -17.55 2.23 -7.38
C TYR A 84 -16.31 1.87 -6.56
N ARG A 85 -15.48 0.93 -7.06
CA ARG A 85 -14.24 0.51 -6.37
C ARG A 85 -13.24 1.65 -6.25
N GLU A 86 -13.11 2.47 -7.28
CA GLU A 86 -12.26 3.65 -7.26
C GLU A 86 -12.76 4.71 -6.27
N GLY A 87 -14.07 4.93 -6.19
CA GLY A 87 -14.67 5.80 -5.18
C GLY A 87 -14.43 5.27 -3.77
N LEU A 88 -14.64 3.97 -3.56
CA LEU A 88 -14.41 3.32 -2.26
C LEU A 88 -12.94 3.42 -1.82
N PHE A 89 -11.99 3.23 -2.74
CA PHE A 89 -10.57 3.43 -2.48
C PHE A 89 -10.26 4.85 -1.96
N LEU A 90 -10.84 5.88 -2.58
CA LEU A 90 -10.68 7.25 -2.09
C LEU A 90 -11.27 7.43 -0.70
N TRP A 91 -12.47 6.91 -0.45
CA TRP A 91 -13.13 7.00 0.85
C TRP A 91 -12.31 6.33 1.95
N TYR A 92 -11.68 5.21 1.64
CA TYR A 92 -10.77 4.52 2.54
C TYR A 92 -9.53 5.35 2.86
N LEU A 93 -8.92 6.02 1.87
CA LEU A 93 -7.81 6.92 2.14
C LEU A 93 -8.23 8.13 2.99
N ILE A 94 -9.36 8.75 2.68
CA ILE A 94 -9.89 9.89 3.46
C ILE A 94 -10.18 9.48 4.91
N GLU A 95 -10.79 8.31 5.12
CA GLU A 95 -11.03 7.76 6.46
C GLU A 95 -9.71 7.59 7.23
N ILE A 96 -8.70 6.95 6.63
CA ILE A 96 -7.40 6.75 7.29
C ILE A 96 -6.76 8.08 7.65
N ILE A 97 -6.74 9.05 6.73
CA ILE A 97 -6.19 10.40 6.98
C ILE A 97 -6.98 11.10 8.10
N ALA A 98 -8.31 11.00 8.07
CA ALA A 98 -9.18 11.63 9.05
C ALA A 98 -8.95 11.06 10.46
N VAL A 99 -8.81 9.74 10.57
CA VAL A 99 -8.41 9.08 11.83
C VAL A 99 -7.01 9.51 12.26
N THR A 100 -6.05 9.55 11.33
CA THR A 100 -4.64 9.88 11.60
C THR A 100 -4.48 11.26 12.24
N PHE A 101 -5.25 12.24 11.78
CA PHE A 101 -5.18 13.63 12.28
C PHE A 101 -6.33 14.02 13.21
N SER A 102 -7.13 13.03 13.67
CA SER A 102 -8.26 13.24 14.58
C SER A 102 -9.25 14.30 14.07
N VAL A 103 -9.64 14.21 12.80
CA VAL A 103 -10.64 15.11 12.19
C VAL A 103 -11.98 14.98 12.91
N ASP A 104 -12.71 16.10 13.01
CA ASP A 104 -14.12 16.12 13.41
C ASP A 104 -14.98 15.47 12.31
N PHE A 105 -15.29 14.18 12.48
CA PHE A 105 -16.07 13.39 11.55
C PHE A 105 -17.45 13.98 11.24
N PRO A 106 -18.25 14.47 12.21
CA PRO A 106 -19.46 15.24 11.91
C PRO A 106 -19.23 16.39 10.93
N ARG A 107 -18.20 17.22 11.13
CA ARG A 107 -17.90 18.33 10.22
C ARG A 107 -17.44 17.84 8.85
N LEU A 108 -16.59 16.81 8.80
CA LEU A 108 -16.14 16.19 7.57
C LEU A 108 -17.31 15.61 6.76
N LYS A 109 -18.27 14.93 7.40
CA LYS A 109 -19.49 14.42 6.75
C LYS A 109 -20.35 15.52 6.17
N VAL A 110 -20.50 16.63 6.88
CA VAL A 110 -21.24 17.80 6.39
C VAL A 110 -20.53 18.40 5.18
N ALA A 111 -19.20 18.51 5.20
CA ALA A 111 -18.42 18.95 4.05
C ALA A 111 -18.67 18.03 2.85
N ILE A 112 -18.49 16.71 3.02
CA ILE A 112 -18.74 15.71 1.98
C ILE A 112 -20.15 15.79 1.42
N THR A 113 -21.16 15.87 2.29
CA THR A 113 -22.58 15.92 1.89
C THR A 113 -22.91 17.14 1.05
N LYS A 114 -22.34 18.30 1.41
CA LYS A 114 -22.53 19.54 0.65
C LYS A 114 -21.82 19.50 -0.71
N SER A 115 -20.66 18.85 -0.77
CA SER A 115 -19.84 18.76 -1.98
C SER A 115 -20.33 17.67 -2.94
N CYS A 116 -20.90 16.58 -2.40
CA CYS A 116 -21.36 15.42 -3.16
C CYS A 116 -22.65 14.81 -2.56
N PRO A 117 -23.82 15.40 -2.79
CA PRO A 117 -25.09 14.92 -2.20
C PRO A 117 -25.48 13.49 -2.60
N ALA A 118 -25.00 13.00 -3.75
CA ALA A 118 -25.29 11.65 -4.22
C ALA A 118 -24.70 10.55 -3.31
N LEU A 119 -23.71 10.88 -2.47
CA LEU A 119 -22.93 9.93 -1.68
C LEU A 119 -23.45 9.76 -0.25
N ILE A 120 -24.55 10.43 0.13
CA ILE A 120 -25.14 10.36 1.46
C ILE A 120 -25.48 8.92 1.89
N LYS A 121 -25.88 8.07 0.94
CA LYS A 121 -26.27 6.68 1.23
C LYS A 121 -25.11 5.78 1.65
N ASP A 122 -23.89 6.14 1.25
CA ASP A 122 -22.68 5.37 1.56
C ASP A 122 -21.99 5.88 2.84
N LEU A 123 -22.43 7.03 3.37
CA LEU A 123 -21.90 7.60 4.61
C LEU A 123 -22.43 6.85 5.84
N GLY A 124 -21.57 6.68 6.83
CA GLY A 124 -21.96 6.16 8.13
C GLY A 124 -22.84 7.14 8.90
N THR A 125 -23.62 6.62 9.86
CA THR A 125 -24.43 7.43 10.78
C THR A 125 -23.71 7.79 12.07
N GLY A 126 -22.65 7.05 12.43
CA GLY A 126 -21.90 7.25 13.68
C GLY A 126 -21.02 8.50 13.72
N SER A 127 -20.51 8.88 14.89
CA SER A 127 -19.68 10.08 15.07
C SER A 127 -18.18 9.85 14.85
N CYS A 128 -17.73 8.61 14.63
CA CYS A 128 -16.31 8.25 14.64
C CYS A 128 -15.75 7.73 13.31
N SER A 129 -16.52 7.79 12.23
CA SER A 129 -16.14 7.29 10.90
C SER A 129 -17.00 7.94 9.83
N ILE A 130 -16.44 8.25 8.65
CA ILE A 130 -17.25 8.64 7.48
C ILE A 130 -17.90 7.44 6.79
N LEU A 131 -17.38 6.23 7.03
CA LEU A 131 -17.83 5.00 6.40
C LEU A 131 -19.03 4.39 7.13
N ASN A 132 -19.93 3.75 6.40
CA ASN A 132 -20.91 2.84 6.99
C ASN A 132 -20.23 1.54 7.49
N GLU A 133 -20.93 0.75 8.30
CA GLU A 133 -20.39 -0.46 8.94
C GLU A 133 -19.81 -1.46 7.92
N ASN A 134 -20.49 -1.67 6.80
CA ASN A 134 -20.03 -2.58 5.74
C ASN A 134 -18.74 -2.09 5.09
N HIS A 135 -18.63 -0.79 4.83
CA HIS A 135 -17.43 -0.19 4.24
C HIS A 135 -16.29 -0.15 5.24
N GLN A 136 -16.58 0.05 6.51
CA GLN A 136 -15.59 -0.01 7.58
C GLN A 136 -15.03 -1.43 7.75
N ALA A 137 -15.88 -2.45 7.76
CA ALA A 137 -15.43 -3.85 7.75
C ALA A 137 -14.59 -4.18 6.50
N GLY A 138 -14.99 -3.68 5.33
CA GLY A 138 -14.21 -3.83 4.09
C GLY A 138 -12.84 -3.14 4.14
N LEU A 139 -12.74 -1.98 4.79
CA LEU A 139 -11.47 -1.28 5.02
C LEU A 139 -10.55 -2.11 5.93
N GLU A 140 -11.09 -2.62 7.04
CA GLU A 140 -10.33 -3.44 7.98
C GLU A 140 -9.81 -4.73 7.34
N GLU A 141 -10.67 -5.40 6.56
CA GLU A 141 -10.30 -6.59 5.80
C GLU A 141 -9.20 -6.29 4.77
N LEU A 142 -9.31 -5.17 4.04
CA LEU A 142 -8.30 -4.75 3.08
C LEU A 142 -6.96 -4.45 3.75
N CYS A 143 -6.96 -3.73 4.88
CA CYS A 143 -5.75 -3.41 5.63
C CYS A 143 -5.11 -4.68 6.20
N ALA A 144 -5.91 -5.60 6.72
CA ALA A 144 -5.44 -6.90 7.20
C ALA A 144 -4.83 -7.73 6.07
N LEU A 145 -5.44 -7.71 4.89
CA LEU A 145 -4.90 -8.39 3.71
C LEU A 145 -3.55 -7.80 3.28
N VAL A 146 -3.42 -6.47 3.20
CA VAL A 146 -2.16 -5.82 2.84
C VAL A 146 -1.05 -6.19 3.84
N ARG A 147 -1.34 -6.23 5.14
CA ARG A 147 -0.41 -6.71 6.17
C ARG A 147 -0.02 -8.18 6.01
N ASP A 148 -1.00 -9.06 5.81
CA ASP A 148 -0.76 -10.49 5.64
C ASP A 148 0.12 -10.76 4.41
N LEU A 149 -0.09 -10.01 3.32
CA LEU A 149 0.78 -10.09 2.14
C LEU A 149 2.20 -9.60 2.42
N GLU A 150 2.36 -8.50 3.15
CA GLU A 150 3.68 -8.00 3.58
C GLU A 150 4.40 -9.02 4.45
N GLU A 151 3.73 -9.56 5.46
CA GLU A 151 4.28 -10.56 6.38
C GLU A 151 4.68 -11.83 5.64
N LYS A 152 3.81 -12.38 4.79
CA LYS A 152 4.14 -13.56 4.00
C LYS A 152 5.29 -13.31 3.03
N LEU A 153 5.42 -12.11 2.47
CA LEU A 153 6.59 -11.77 1.65
C LEU A 153 7.86 -11.70 2.49
N ARG A 154 7.80 -11.06 3.66
CA ARG A 154 8.91 -10.94 4.61
C ARG A 154 9.41 -12.31 5.07
N ASP A 155 8.50 -13.23 5.33
CA ASP A 155 8.80 -14.58 5.82
C ASP A 155 9.09 -15.59 4.70
N CYS A 156 9.33 -15.13 3.47
CA CYS A 156 9.58 -15.97 2.29
C CYS A 156 8.44 -16.97 1.96
N ARG A 157 7.21 -16.68 2.41
CA ARG A 157 5.98 -17.45 2.16
C ARG A 157 5.17 -16.94 0.96
N TRP A 158 5.76 -16.11 0.09
CA TRP A 158 5.07 -15.56 -1.08
C TRP A 158 4.43 -16.61 -2.04
N PRO A 159 5.03 -17.79 -2.26
CA PRO A 159 4.43 -18.83 -3.10
C PRO A 159 3.10 -19.40 -2.55
N SER A 160 2.88 -19.38 -1.23
CA SER A 160 1.65 -19.90 -0.62
C SER A 160 0.49 -18.90 -0.61
N VAL A 161 0.77 -17.62 -0.94
CA VAL A 161 -0.26 -16.60 -1.07
C VAL A 161 -1.15 -16.90 -2.28
N ARG A 162 -2.46 -16.97 -2.05
CA ARG A 162 -3.48 -17.21 -3.08
C ARG A 162 -3.43 -16.13 -4.15
N GLN A 163 -3.64 -16.51 -5.42
CA GLN A 163 -3.64 -15.54 -6.52
C GLN A 163 -4.80 -14.54 -6.41
N GLN A 164 -5.93 -14.95 -5.86
CA GLN A 164 -7.09 -14.09 -5.60
C GLN A 164 -6.72 -12.91 -4.67
N ASP A 165 -5.98 -13.17 -3.60
CA ASP A 165 -5.54 -12.16 -2.62
C ASP A 165 -4.61 -11.13 -3.25
N LYS A 166 -3.66 -11.60 -4.07
CA LYS A 166 -2.77 -10.74 -4.86
C LYS A 166 -3.56 -9.84 -5.81
N ASN A 167 -4.50 -10.43 -6.55
CA ASN A 167 -5.35 -9.70 -7.49
C ASN A 167 -6.26 -8.69 -6.77
N LEU A 168 -6.73 -9.02 -5.57
CA LEU A 168 -7.58 -8.17 -4.77
C LEU A 168 -6.87 -6.87 -4.40
N VAL A 169 -5.64 -6.96 -3.85
CA VAL A 169 -4.85 -5.76 -3.52
C VAL A 169 -4.47 -4.98 -4.78
N VAL A 170 -4.13 -5.65 -5.89
CA VAL A 170 -3.85 -4.96 -7.16
C VAL A 170 -5.08 -4.16 -7.62
N ASN A 171 -6.25 -4.77 -7.65
CA ASN A 171 -7.46 -4.16 -8.21
C ASN A 171 -8.09 -3.09 -7.30
N VAL A 172 -7.95 -3.24 -5.98
CA VAL A 172 -8.56 -2.32 -4.99
C VAL A 172 -7.61 -1.20 -4.58
N VAL A 173 -6.29 -1.43 -4.61
CA VAL A 173 -5.30 -0.47 -4.12
C VAL A 173 -4.43 0.05 -5.25
N LEU A 174 -3.69 -0.82 -5.93
CA LEU A 174 -2.65 -0.38 -6.87
C LEU A 174 -3.19 0.21 -8.16
N GLU A 175 -4.24 -0.38 -8.74
CA GLU A 175 -4.87 0.16 -9.94
C GLU A 175 -5.52 1.53 -9.68
N PRO A 176 -6.33 1.72 -8.62
CA PRO A 176 -6.82 3.04 -8.25
C PRO A 176 -5.69 4.02 -7.93
N ALA A 177 -4.69 3.65 -7.14
CA ALA A 177 -3.55 4.52 -6.84
C ALA A 177 -2.87 5.02 -8.12
N ARG A 178 -2.62 4.13 -9.09
CA ARG A 178 -2.07 4.48 -10.41
C ARG A 178 -2.97 5.46 -11.16
N LYS A 179 -4.29 5.26 -11.16
CA LYS A 179 -5.25 6.16 -11.82
C LYS A 179 -5.22 7.56 -11.20
N TRP A 180 -5.15 7.64 -9.87
CA TRP A 180 -5.07 8.89 -9.11
C TRP A 180 -3.65 9.48 -9.08
N LYS A 181 -2.68 8.86 -9.79
CA LYS A 181 -1.27 9.26 -9.81
C LYS A 181 -0.64 9.35 -8.41
N LEU A 182 -1.11 8.49 -7.50
CA LEU A 182 -0.57 8.35 -6.16
C LEU A 182 0.63 7.41 -6.17
N ASP A 183 1.52 7.61 -5.22
CA ASP A 183 2.65 6.70 -4.99
C ASP A 183 2.12 5.38 -4.42
N GLY A 184 2.22 4.30 -5.22
CA GLY A 184 1.67 3.00 -4.85
C GLY A 184 2.41 2.33 -3.67
N GLU A 185 3.69 2.63 -3.48
CA GLU A 185 4.49 2.11 -2.37
C GLU A 185 4.00 2.75 -1.06
N TYR A 186 3.84 4.08 -1.08
CA TYR A 186 3.33 4.83 0.05
C TYR A 186 1.89 4.47 0.39
N VAL A 187 1.01 4.35 -0.61
CA VAL A 187 -0.39 3.95 -0.39
C VAL A 187 -0.47 2.56 0.25
N LEU A 188 0.33 1.58 -0.20
CA LEU A 188 0.37 0.27 0.43
C LEU A 188 0.80 0.35 1.90
N GLU A 189 1.80 1.17 2.21
CA GLU A 189 2.22 1.35 3.60
C GLU A 189 1.13 2.03 4.45
N VAL A 190 0.42 3.04 3.93
CA VAL A 190 -0.73 3.67 4.61
C VAL A 190 -1.79 2.62 4.97
N PHE A 191 -2.21 1.78 4.02
CA PHE A 191 -3.17 0.69 4.27
C PHE A 191 -2.60 -0.37 5.23
N GLY A 192 -1.33 -0.75 5.05
CA GLY A 192 -0.70 -1.78 5.86
C GLY A 192 -0.53 -1.37 7.33
N ARG A 193 -0.25 -0.08 7.60
CA ARG A 193 -0.13 0.43 8.97
C ARG A 193 -1.46 0.75 9.64
N TYR A 194 -2.53 0.96 8.88
CA TYR A 194 -3.84 1.24 9.45
C TYR A 194 -4.44 0.00 10.12
N LYS A 195 -4.51 0.01 11.45
CA LYS A 195 -5.06 -1.09 12.24
C LYS A 195 -6.03 -0.55 13.28
N THR A 196 -7.21 -1.11 13.34
CA THR A 196 -8.17 -0.89 14.41
C THR A 196 -8.10 -2.04 15.41
N SER A 197 -8.33 -1.73 16.68
CA SER A 197 -8.45 -2.70 17.76
C SER A 197 -9.45 -2.17 18.77
N GLU A 198 -10.12 -3.07 19.48
CA GLU A 198 -11.00 -2.70 20.59
C GLU A 198 -10.31 -3.08 21.90
N VAL A 199 -10.10 -2.09 22.76
CA VAL A 199 -9.48 -2.28 24.07
C VAL A 199 -10.43 -1.69 25.10
N ASN A 200 -10.96 -2.53 25.99
CA ASN A 200 -11.91 -2.14 27.03
C ASN A 200 -13.17 -1.41 26.49
N GLY A 201 -13.71 -1.88 25.36
CA GLY A 201 -14.88 -1.25 24.72
C GLY A 201 -14.57 0.07 24.00
N VAL A 202 -13.31 0.50 23.98
CA VAL A 202 -12.86 1.69 23.24
C VAL A 202 -12.14 1.24 21.98
N ARG A 203 -12.67 1.65 20.84
CA ARG A 203 -12.03 1.43 19.55
C ARG A 203 -10.83 2.37 19.41
N LYS A 204 -9.65 1.79 19.26
CA LYS A 204 -8.39 2.49 19.01
C LYS A 204 -7.92 2.18 17.61
N ALA A 205 -7.47 3.20 16.89
CA ALA A 205 -6.79 3.05 15.62
C ALA A 205 -5.29 3.33 15.79
N GLU A 206 -4.48 2.59 15.05
CA GLU A 206 -3.06 2.79 14.85
C GLU A 206 -2.84 3.10 13.37
N THR A 207 -2.03 4.10 13.10
CA THR A 207 -1.77 4.64 11.77
C THR A 207 -0.28 4.67 11.46
N LEU A 208 0.08 5.06 10.23
CA LEU A 208 1.49 5.26 9.87
C LEU A 208 2.17 6.33 10.75
N VAL A 209 1.44 7.36 11.18
CA VAL A 209 1.97 8.39 12.09
C VAL A 209 2.27 7.79 13.47
N ASP A 210 1.37 6.94 14.01
CA ASP A 210 1.59 6.28 15.30
C ASP A 210 2.81 5.35 15.28
N TYR A 211 3.07 4.70 14.14
CA TYR A 211 4.27 3.87 13.96
C TYR A 211 5.57 4.66 14.17
N TRP A 212 5.60 5.92 13.73
CA TRP A 212 6.74 6.83 13.91
C TRP A 212 6.69 7.62 15.23
N MET A 213 5.58 7.56 15.97
CA MET A 213 5.38 8.12 17.30
C MET A 213 5.14 7.03 18.34
N PRO A 214 6.14 6.18 18.65
CA PRO A 214 5.99 5.20 19.69
C PRO A 214 5.65 5.88 21.03
N PRO A 215 4.79 5.27 21.87
CA PRO A 215 4.39 5.85 23.14
C PRO A 215 5.61 6.15 24.01
N HIS A 216 5.47 7.18 24.86
CA HIS A 216 6.58 7.77 25.63
C HIS A 216 7.38 6.77 26.51
N SER A 217 6.84 5.58 26.77
CA SER A 217 7.50 4.50 27.50
C SER A 217 8.63 3.79 26.74
N VAL A 218 8.77 3.99 25.42
CA VAL A 218 9.78 3.29 24.58
C VAL A 218 10.90 4.25 24.10
N ILE A 219 11.00 5.45 24.66
CA ILE A 219 11.83 6.56 24.15
C ILE A 219 13.34 6.37 24.32
N GLN A 220 13.84 5.30 24.94
CA GLN A 220 15.24 5.32 25.38
C GLN A 220 16.34 5.18 24.31
N GLN A 221 16.11 4.85 23.03
CA GLN A 221 17.26 4.64 22.11
C GLN A 221 17.15 5.02 20.61
N ARG A 222 16.08 5.63 20.09
CA ARG A 222 15.93 5.93 18.64
C ARG A 222 15.78 7.41 18.26
N SER A 223 16.27 8.33 19.09
CA SER A 223 15.76 9.71 19.15
C SER A 223 16.14 10.70 18.04
N LYS A 224 16.91 10.33 17.00
CA LYS A 224 17.20 11.25 15.87
C LYS A 224 16.60 10.83 14.52
N SER A 225 16.67 9.54 14.14
CA SER A 225 16.07 9.07 12.88
C SER A 225 14.55 9.23 12.89
N SER A 226 13.89 8.81 13.98
CA SER A 226 12.43 8.80 14.10
C SER A 226 11.77 10.18 13.92
N MET A 227 12.47 11.27 14.26
CA MET A 227 11.94 12.63 14.08
C MET A 227 12.07 13.13 12.63
N LEU A 228 13.14 12.76 11.92
CA LEU A 228 13.26 13.05 10.49
C LEU A 228 12.22 12.24 9.71
N ASP A 229 12.08 10.96 10.04
CA ASP A 229 11.10 10.07 9.43
C ASP A 229 9.66 10.57 9.66
N MET A 230 9.37 11.20 10.81
CA MET A 230 8.08 11.84 11.06
C MET A 230 7.82 13.06 10.17
N GLY A 231 8.79 13.96 10.03
CA GLY A 231 8.64 15.16 9.20
C GLY A 231 8.34 14.83 7.75
N ASP A 232 9.05 13.84 7.21
CA ASP A 232 8.83 13.33 5.87
C ASP A 232 7.47 12.61 5.77
N THR A 233 7.07 11.85 6.80
CA THR A 233 5.74 11.23 6.86
C THR A 233 4.61 12.26 6.83
N LEU A 234 4.71 13.35 7.59
CA LEU A 234 3.72 14.43 7.57
C LEU A 234 3.68 15.10 6.20
N THR A 235 4.84 15.44 5.65
CA THR A 235 4.98 15.97 4.28
C THR A 235 4.30 15.04 3.26
N SER A 236 4.40 13.72 3.46
CA SER A 236 3.80 12.73 2.57
C SER A 236 2.30 12.58 2.68
N HIS A 237 1.73 12.74 3.88
CA HIS A 237 0.28 12.89 4.04
C HIS A 237 -0.22 14.18 3.38
N ALA A 238 0.49 15.28 3.53
CA ALA A 238 0.15 16.53 2.87
C ALA A 238 0.15 16.40 1.33
N VAL A 239 1.20 15.82 0.75
CA VAL A 239 1.23 15.55 -0.71
C VAL A 239 0.12 14.58 -1.13
N LEU A 240 -0.18 13.57 -0.31
CA LEU A 240 -1.30 12.66 -0.56
C LEU A 240 -2.63 13.44 -0.61
N ILE A 241 -2.95 14.25 0.39
CA ILE A 241 -4.16 15.08 0.44
C ILE A 241 -4.27 15.96 -0.82
N ALA A 242 -3.21 16.68 -1.17
CA ALA A 242 -3.15 17.50 -2.38
C ALA A 242 -3.38 16.69 -3.67
N SER A 243 -2.91 15.45 -3.71
CA SER A 243 -3.02 14.58 -4.90
C SER A 243 -4.40 13.95 -5.07
N LEU A 244 -5.20 13.86 -4.00
CA LEU A 244 -6.55 13.31 -4.04
C LEU A 244 -7.55 14.20 -4.78
N LYS A 245 -7.21 15.47 -5.06
CA LYS A 245 -8.07 16.44 -5.77
C LYS A 245 -9.48 16.48 -5.18
N LEU A 246 -9.54 16.57 -3.86
CA LEU A 246 -10.80 16.62 -3.12
C LEU A 246 -11.52 17.95 -3.41
N GLU A 247 -12.81 18.00 -3.12
CA GLU A 247 -13.52 19.28 -3.14
C GLU A 247 -13.00 20.17 -2.00
N GLU A 248 -12.94 21.47 -2.25
CA GLU A 248 -12.27 22.47 -1.41
C GLU A 248 -12.67 22.38 0.07
N ARG A 249 -13.95 22.12 0.38
CA ARG A 249 -14.42 22.01 1.76
C ARG A 249 -13.90 20.77 2.45
N VAL A 250 -13.84 19.65 1.74
CA VAL A 250 -13.31 18.38 2.27
C VAL A 250 -11.80 18.50 2.47
N GLU A 251 -11.08 19.03 1.48
CA GLU A 251 -9.63 19.29 1.58
C GLU A 251 -9.32 20.18 2.79
N ARG A 252 -10.08 21.27 2.96
CA ARG A 252 -9.91 22.21 4.07
C ARG A 252 -10.08 21.57 5.45
N GLU A 253 -11.06 20.68 5.64
CA GLU A 253 -11.23 20.00 6.93
C GLU A 253 -10.04 19.07 7.25
N LEU A 254 -9.49 18.39 6.24
CA LEU A 254 -8.30 17.55 6.42
C LEU A 254 -7.05 18.39 6.72
N GLU A 255 -6.84 19.50 5.99
CA GLU A 255 -5.73 20.43 6.23
C GLU A 255 -5.79 21.06 7.62
N ASN A 256 -6.97 21.52 8.03
CA ASN A 256 -7.16 22.11 9.36
C ASN A 256 -6.84 21.11 10.48
N ALA A 257 -7.24 19.85 10.32
CA ALA A 257 -6.92 18.81 11.29
C ALA A 257 -5.43 18.49 11.32
N MET A 258 -4.78 18.39 10.15
CA MET A 258 -3.34 18.19 10.06
C MET A 258 -2.56 19.35 10.73
N ALA A 259 -2.95 20.60 10.48
CA ALA A 259 -2.34 21.77 11.12
C ALA A 259 -2.56 21.77 12.64
N THR A 260 -3.76 21.41 13.10
CA THR A 260 -4.08 21.28 14.53
C THR A 260 -3.25 20.20 15.19
N PHE A 261 -3.09 19.06 14.52
CA PHE A 261 -2.23 17.96 14.96
C PHE A 261 -0.77 18.42 15.08
N GLN A 262 -0.24 19.07 14.04
CA GLN A 262 1.13 19.60 14.05
C GLN A 262 1.35 20.55 15.22
N LYS A 263 0.44 21.49 15.44
CA LYS A 263 0.47 22.41 16.59
C LYS A 263 0.45 21.67 17.92
N HIS A 264 -0.49 20.76 18.12
CA HIS A 264 -0.64 20.02 19.36
C HIS A 264 0.59 19.14 19.69
N LYS A 265 1.28 18.64 18.66
CA LYS A 265 2.49 17.82 18.82
C LYS A 265 3.80 18.62 18.81
N GLY A 266 3.76 19.96 18.70
CA GLY A 266 4.97 20.79 18.61
C GLY A 266 5.76 20.58 17.31
N LEU A 267 5.05 20.23 16.24
CA LEU A 267 5.58 19.85 14.92
C LEU A 267 5.33 20.95 13.86
N GLU A 268 5.07 22.19 14.30
CA GLU A 268 4.73 23.36 13.46
C GLU A 268 5.81 23.73 12.43
N LYS A 269 7.04 23.25 12.62
CA LYS A 269 8.15 23.45 11.69
C LYS A 269 8.01 22.67 10.37
N PHE A 270 7.08 21.72 10.28
CA PHE A 270 6.87 20.90 9.09
C PHE A 270 5.76 21.49 8.22
N LYS A 271 6.00 21.50 6.90
CA LYS A 271 5.08 22.10 5.93
C LYS A 271 3.78 21.32 5.82
N ASN A 272 2.66 22.03 5.70
CA ASN A 272 1.35 21.47 5.34
C ASN A 272 1.20 21.33 3.81
N SER A 273 0.07 20.81 3.32
CA SER A 273 -0.07 20.59 1.87
C SER A 273 -0.16 21.89 1.08
N GLN A 274 -0.77 22.92 1.64
CA GLN A 274 -0.91 24.23 0.99
C GLN A 274 0.47 24.88 0.74
N GLU A 275 1.38 24.77 1.71
CA GLU A 275 2.77 25.22 1.61
C GLU A 275 3.58 24.39 0.61
N LEU A 276 3.32 23.08 0.53
CA LEU A 276 3.95 22.21 -0.45
C LEU A 276 3.43 22.46 -1.86
N GLN A 277 2.12 22.65 -2.05
CA GLN A 277 1.52 23.02 -3.34
C GLN A 277 2.15 24.32 -3.85
N SER A 278 2.33 25.31 -2.98
CA SER A 278 2.98 26.59 -3.30
C SER A 278 4.48 26.43 -3.66
N ALA A 279 5.16 25.46 -3.07
CA ALA A 279 6.57 25.15 -3.36
C ALA A 279 6.75 24.17 -4.55
N SER A 280 5.70 23.44 -4.94
CA SER A 280 5.78 22.29 -5.84
C SER A 280 5.91 22.64 -7.33
N VAL A 281 5.75 23.92 -7.71
CA VAL A 281 6.13 24.41 -9.06
C VAL A 281 7.60 24.10 -9.39
N VAL A 282 8.44 23.79 -8.39
CA VAL A 282 9.89 23.53 -8.54
C VAL A 282 10.29 22.06 -8.32
N LEU A 283 9.42 21.20 -7.79
CA LEU A 283 9.83 19.85 -7.33
C LEU A 283 9.39 18.73 -8.26
N GLY A 284 10.13 18.54 -9.34
CA GLY A 284 10.12 17.32 -10.16
C GLY A 284 10.82 16.11 -9.53
N LYS A 285 11.01 16.09 -8.19
CA LYS A 285 11.63 14.96 -7.48
C LYS A 285 10.55 14.20 -6.69
N PRO A 286 10.45 12.86 -6.85
CA PRO A 286 9.65 12.05 -5.94
C PRO A 286 10.20 12.27 -4.53
N CYS A 287 9.34 12.66 -3.61
CA CYS A 287 9.75 12.94 -2.25
C CYS A 287 10.39 11.68 -1.65
N CYS A 288 11.51 11.85 -0.95
CA CYS A 288 12.22 10.76 -0.30
C CYS A 288 11.45 10.38 0.96
N TRP A 289 10.42 9.56 0.81
CA TRP A 289 9.62 9.07 1.93
C TRP A 289 10.42 8.02 2.71
N PRO A 290 10.37 8.00 4.05
CA PRO A 290 10.91 6.91 4.86
C PRO A 290 9.98 5.69 4.75
N LEU A 291 9.97 5.05 3.58
CA LEU A 291 9.19 3.84 3.36
C LEU A 291 9.89 2.66 4.03
N SER A 292 9.11 1.80 4.66
CA SER A 292 9.61 0.49 5.04
C SER A 292 9.99 -0.29 3.78
N SER A 293 11.21 -0.85 3.78
CA SER A 293 11.71 -1.67 2.68
C SER A 293 10.77 -2.83 2.31
N ASN A 294 9.94 -3.28 3.25
CA ASN A 294 9.02 -4.38 3.03
C ASN A 294 7.85 -3.97 2.12
N TYR A 295 7.31 -2.75 2.25
CA TYR A 295 6.23 -2.26 1.38
C TYR A 295 6.75 -1.92 -0.02
N VAL A 296 7.99 -1.42 -0.13
CA VAL A 296 8.67 -1.25 -1.43
C VAL A 296 8.83 -2.60 -2.14
N ARG A 297 9.28 -3.63 -1.42
CA ARG A 297 9.37 -5.00 -1.97
C ARG A 297 7.99 -5.56 -2.35
N LEU A 298 6.99 -5.35 -1.51
CA LEU A 298 5.60 -5.78 -1.75
C LEU A 298 5.03 -5.15 -3.01
N PHE A 299 5.20 -3.84 -3.17
CA PHE A 299 4.80 -3.12 -4.37
C PHE A 299 5.49 -3.71 -5.61
N GLY A 300 6.80 -3.93 -5.55
CA GLY A 300 7.57 -4.54 -6.63
C GLY A 300 6.97 -5.87 -7.10
N VAL A 301 6.77 -6.82 -6.17
CA VAL A 301 6.25 -8.16 -6.52
C VAL A 301 4.79 -8.15 -7.01
N LEU A 302 3.97 -7.21 -6.52
CA LEU A 302 2.58 -7.05 -6.99
C LEU A 302 2.52 -6.40 -8.38
N ARG A 303 3.39 -5.41 -8.64
CA ARG A 303 3.45 -4.69 -9.93
C ARG A 303 3.88 -5.60 -11.08
N PHE A 304 4.92 -6.42 -10.90
CA PHE A 304 5.39 -7.33 -11.94
C PHE A 304 4.28 -8.27 -12.47
N LYS A 305 3.33 -8.64 -11.62
CA LYS A 305 2.18 -9.46 -12.02
C LYS A 305 1.10 -8.67 -12.76
N ALA A 306 0.82 -7.44 -12.34
CA ALA A 306 -0.15 -6.59 -13.02
C ALA A 306 0.25 -6.31 -14.48
N ASP A 307 1.54 -6.13 -14.74
CA ASP A 307 2.04 -5.89 -16.09
C ASP A 307 2.01 -7.17 -16.96
N ALA A 308 2.26 -8.35 -16.38
CA ALA A 308 2.19 -9.64 -17.08
C ALA A 308 0.76 -10.02 -17.52
N CYS A 309 -0.25 -9.81 -16.67
CA CYS A 309 -1.64 -10.10 -17.03
C CYS A 309 -2.18 -9.18 -18.15
N ASN A 310 -1.71 -7.94 -18.22
CA ASN A 310 -2.12 -7.01 -19.27
C ASN A 310 -1.49 -7.35 -20.63
N SER A 311 -0.27 -7.91 -20.66
CA SER A 311 0.36 -8.36 -21.91
C SER A 311 -0.35 -9.57 -22.52
N GLU A 312 -0.85 -10.51 -21.71
CA GLU A 312 -1.56 -11.70 -22.21
C GLU A 312 -2.98 -11.39 -22.72
N ALA A 313 -3.66 -10.40 -22.14
CA ALA A 313 -4.96 -9.95 -22.61
C ALA A 313 -4.86 -9.24 -23.97
N SER A 314 -3.77 -8.50 -24.20
CA SER A 314 -3.55 -7.80 -25.47
C SER A 314 -3.19 -8.76 -26.62
N SER A 315 -2.58 -9.91 -26.34
CA SER A 315 -2.22 -10.91 -27.36
C SER A 315 -3.37 -11.83 -27.78
N ARG A 316 -4.50 -11.84 -27.06
CA ARG A 316 -5.70 -12.62 -27.42
C ARG A 316 -6.70 -11.85 -28.30
N ASN A 317 -6.49 -10.55 -28.47
CA ASN A 317 -7.37 -9.68 -29.25
C ASN A 317 -6.75 -9.28 -30.61
N THR A 318 -5.68 -9.95 -31.03
CA THR A 318 -5.03 -9.85 -32.35
C THR A 318 -5.04 -11.20 -33.02
#